data_AF-A0A849K9Z6-F1
#
_entry.id   AF-A0A849K9Z6-F1
#
_cell.length_a   1.000
_cell.length_b   1.000
_cell.length_c   1.000
_cell.angle_alpha   90.00
_cell.angle_beta   90.00
_cell.angle_gamma   90.00
#
_symmetry.space_group_name_H-M   'P 1'
#
loop_
_entity.id
_entity.type
_entity.pdbx_description
1 polymer ?
#
loop_
_entity_poly.entity_id
_entity_poly.type
_entity_poly.pdbx_seq_one_letter_code
_entity_poly.pdbx_strand_id
1 'polypeptide(L)'
;MSKDKKGHGQAHVPDGRGVDVVEKNTDTSWAMFQALQGQQQHGFEKTRPTGLPTHGAPQAGGEHVTIDDVLVEARRNNRVCPLPAIWQRLYAYLPNTGPHLTKVPATHAEWAQVPALQKRARLREHIEWAASQGVLKQVYEALRKLPENRWHHIGE
;
A
#
# COMPACT_ATOMS: atom_id res chain seq x y z
N MET A 1 -42.84 -50.10 22.63
CA MET A 1 -41.64 -50.39 23.44
C MET A 1 -40.75 -49.16 23.37
N SER A 2 -40.73 -48.33 24.41
CA SER A 2 -39.75 -48.42 25.51
C SER A 2 -38.36 -47.95 25.08
N LYS A 3 -37.65 -47.07 25.78
CA LYS A 3 -37.85 -46.33 27.02
C LYS A 3 -36.65 -45.36 27.14
N ASP A 4 -36.92 -44.16 27.61
CA ASP A 4 -36.22 -43.40 28.66
C ASP A 4 -34.67 -43.48 28.82
N LYS A 5 -34.01 -42.30 28.85
CA LYS A 5 -33.15 -41.76 29.95
C LYS A 5 -32.35 -40.54 29.43
N LYS A 6 -32.62 -39.29 29.84
CA LYS A 6 -32.45 -38.62 31.16
C LYS A 6 -30.98 -38.49 31.60
N GLY A 7 -30.48 -37.24 31.63
CA GLY A 7 -29.23 -36.86 32.29
C GLY A 7 -29.04 -35.34 32.34
N HIS A 8 -29.40 -34.73 33.47
CA HIS A 8 -29.21 -33.33 33.86
C HIS A 8 -27.75 -32.84 33.82
N GLY A 9 -27.55 -31.53 33.72
CA GLY A 9 -26.31 -30.89 34.14
C GLY A 9 -26.21 -29.41 33.76
N GLN A 10 -26.82 -28.56 34.57
CA GLN A 10 -26.86 -27.11 34.46
C GLN A 10 -25.45 -26.47 34.50
N ALA A 11 -25.15 -25.56 33.57
CA ALA A 11 -24.15 -24.51 33.76
C ALA A 11 -24.80 -23.16 33.44
N HIS A 12 -25.04 -22.39 34.49
CA HIS A 12 -25.52 -21.03 34.48
C HIS A 12 -24.37 -20.06 34.17
N VAL A 13 -24.53 -19.23 33.13
CA VAL A 13 -24.45 -17.75 33.19
C VAL A 13 -24.91 -17.17 31.85
N PRO A 14 -25.79 -16.14 31.84
CA PRO A 14 -26.18 -15.42 30.64
C PRO A 14 -25.24 -14.24 30.38
N ASP A 15 -25.24 -13.79 29.11
CA ASP A 15 -24.86 -12.46 28.60
C ASP A 15 -23.73 -12.50 27.56
N GLY A 16 -24.02 -11.88 26.40
CA GLY A 16 -23.00 -11.53 25.43
C GLY A 16 -23.20 -12.11 24.03
N ARG A 17 -24.25 -11.64 23.33
CA ARG A 17 -24.30 -11.50 21.86
C ARG A 17 -23.70 -12.65 21.03
N GLY A 18 -24.49 -13.69 20.80
CA GLY A 18 -24.32 -14.54 19.62
C GLY A 18 -24.65 -13.73 18.37
N VAL A 19 -23.64 -13.25 17.66
CA VAL A 19 -23.80 -12.81 16.28
C VAL A 19 -23.93 -14.06 15.42
N ASP A 20 -25.17 -14.40 15.08
CA ASP A 20 -25.47 -15.38 14.04
C ASP A 20 -24.93 -14.80 12.72
N VAL A 21 -23.75 -15.24 12.31
CA VAL A 21 -23.23 -14.95 10.97
C VAL A 21 -24.02 -15.83 10.02
N VAL A 22 -25.18 -15.33 9.61
CA VAL A 22 -25.88 -15.86 8.45
C VAL A 22 -25.06 -15.48 7.21
N GLU A 23 -24.27 -16.42 6.70
CA GLU A 23 -23.59 -16.30 5.41
C GLU A 23 -24.65 -16.30 4.31
N LYS A 24 -25.25 -15.12 4.06
CA LYS A 24 -26.13 -14.90 2.91
C LYS A 24 -25.27 -14.82 1.66
N ASN A 25 -25.13 -15.98 1.01
CA ASN A 25 -24.79 -16.23 -0.39
C ASN A 25 -24.41 -14.99 -1.21
N THR A 26 -23.12 -14.92 -1.55
CA THR A 26 -22.43 -13.91 -2.38
C THR A 26 -23.08 -13.63 -3.74
N ASP A 27 -23.95 -14.51 -4.22
CA ASP A 27 -24.65 -14.35 -5.51
C ASP A 27 -25.78 -13.31 -5.47
N THR A 28 -26.48 -13.22 -4.32
CA THR A 28 -27.62 -12.29 -4.14
C THR A 28 -27.16 -10.83 -4.08
N SER A 29 -25.95 -10.58 -3.57
CA SER A 29 -25.38 -9.23 -3.46
C SER A 29 -25.01 -8.65 -4.82
N TRP A 30 -24.55 -9.48 -5.75
CA TRP A 30 -24.15 -9.05 -7.09
C TRP A 30 -25.36 -8.82 -8.01
N ALA A 31 -26.40 -9.66 -7.89
CA ALA A 31 -27.65 -9.48 -8.64
C ALA A 31 -28.39 -8.19 -8.23
N MET A 32 -28.43 -7.85 -6.94
CA MET A 32 -29.03 -6.60 -6.45
C MET A 32 -28.26 -5.35 -6.91
N PHE A 33 -26.93 -5.44 -7.05
CA PHE A 33 -26.11 -4.34 -7.57
C PHE A 33 -26.39 -4.04 -9.05
N GLN A 34 -26.55 -5.06 -9.88
CA GLN A 34 -26.93 -4.89 -11.29
C GLN A 34 -28.33 -4.31 -11.45
N ALA A 35 -29.29 -4.74 -10.62
CA ALA A 35 -30.64 -4.20 -10.62
C ALA A 35 -30.67 -2.68 -10.28
N LEU A 36 -29.75 -2.21 -9.43
CA LEU A 36 -29.62 -0.79 -9.12
C LEU A 36 -29.06 0.06 -10.28
N GLN A 37 -28.22 -0.50 -11.15
CA GLN A 37 -27.64 0.25 -12.28
C GLN A 37 -28.69 0.64 -13.34
N GLY A 38 -29.75 -0.15 -13.51
CA GLY A 38 -30.86 0.18 -14.42
C GLY A 38 -31.71 1.37 -13.95
N GLN A 39 -31.64 1.73 -12.65
CA GLN A 39 -32.47 2.77 -12.05
C GLN A 39 -31.73 4.11 -11.85
N GLN A 40 -30.42 4.17 -12.07
CA GLN A 40 -29.64 5.41 -11.96
C GLN A 40 -29.55 6.16 -13.30
N GLN A 41 -30.69 6.65 -13.78
CA GLN A 41 -30.71 7.84 -14.62
C GLN A 41 -30.80 9.09 -13.73
N HIS A 42 -29.69 9.42 -13.07
CA HIS A 42 -29.54 10.70 -12.39
C HIS A 42 -28.28 11.34 -12.91
N GLY A 43 -28.45 12.33 -13.78
CA GLY A 43 -27.36 13.11 -14.32
C GLY A 43 -26.50 13.64 -13.19
N PHE A 44 -25.19 13.41 -13.27
CA PHE A 44 -24.24 14.01 -12.37
C PHE A 44 -24.33 15.53 -12.53
N GLU A 45 -24.84 16.22 -11.51
CA GLU A 45 -24.63 17.66 -11.40
C GLU A 45 -23.13 17.93 -11.48
N LYS A 46 -22.73 18.92 -12.28
CA LYS A 46 -21.32 19.32 -12.44
C LYS A 46 -20.77 19.70 -11.06
N THR A 47 -20.06 18.77 -10.43
CA THR A 47 -19.45 18.97 -9.13
C THR A 47 -18.50 20.15 -9.22
N ARG A 48 -18.83 21.25 -8.52
CA ARG A 48 -17.87 22.31 -8.24
C ARG A 48 -16.77 21.71 -7.36
N PRO A 49 -15.49 21.87 -7.69
CA PRO A 49 -14.42 21.26 -6.92
C PRO A 49 -14.43 21.85 -5.51
N THR A 50 -14.60 20.99 -4.51
CA THR A 50 -14.34 21.29 -3.11
C THR A 50 -12.93 21.86 -3.01
N GLY A 51 -12.80 23.10 -2.54
CA GLY A 51 -11.52 23.77 -2.24
C GLY A 51 -10.83 23.12 -1.04
N LEU A 52 -10.49 21.84 -1.16
CA LEU A 52 -9.54 21.20 -0.26
C LEU A 52 -8.17 21.86 -0.50
N PRO A 53 -7.36 22.07 0.54
CA PRO A 53 -5.97 22.46 0.35
C PRO A 53 -5.31 21.37 -0.50
N THR A 54 -5.15 21.66 -1.79
CA THR A 54 -4.35 20.88 -2.70
C THR A 54 -2.95 20.90 -2.13
N HIS A 55 -2.50 19.81 -1.53
CA HIS A 55 -1.09 19.60 -1.29
C HIS A 55 -0.41 19.55 -2.68
N GLY A 56 0.08 20.71 -3.12
CA GLY A 56 0.98 20.89 -4.25
C GLY A 56 0.36 20.66 -5.63
N ALA A 57 -0.29 21.68 -6.20
CA ALA A 57 -0.24 21.82 -7.65
C ALA A 57 1.23 22.07 -8.05
N PRO A 58 1.73 21.48 -9.16
CA PRO A 58 3.09 21.72 -9.61
C PRO A 58 3.24 23.19 -9.97
N GLN A 59 3.99 23.91 -9.14
CA GLN A 59 4.35 25.29 -9.44
C GLN A 59 5.29 25.26 -10.65
N ALA A 60 4.80 25.77 -11.77
CA ALA A 60 5.62 26.01 -12.94
C ALA A 60 6.75 26.97 -12.56
N GLY A 61 8.01 26.55 -12.73
CA GLY A 61 9.15 27.47 -12.71
C GLY A 61 10.43 27.06 -11.99
N GLY A 62 10.61 25.80 -11.57
CA GLY A 62 11.89 25.36 -11.02
C GLY A 62 12.14 23.88 -11.27
N GLU A 63 13.37 23.52 -11.61
CA GLU A 63 13.88 22.15 -11.75
C GLU A 63 13.94 21.41 -10.40
N HIS A 64 12.86 21.47 -9.63
CA HIS A 64 12.72 20.85 -8.33
C HIS A 64 11.97 19.54 -8.48
N VAL A 65 12.73 18.46 -8.40
CA VAL A 65 12.18 17.09 -8.29
C VAL A 65 11.38 17.00 -7.00
N THR A 66 10.10 16.61 -7.08
CA THR A 66 9.27 16.38 -5.90
C THR A 66 9.30 14.91 -5.48
N ILE A 67 8.87 14.62 -4.25
CA ILE A 67 8.76 13.23 -3.75
C ILE A 67 7.83 12.42 -4.66
N ASP A 68 6.73 13.03 -5.12
CA ASP A 68 5.77 12.35 -5.99
C ASP A 68 6.40 11.97 -7.33
N ASP A 69 7.20 12.86 -7.95
CA ASP A 69 7.92 12.54 -9.19
C ASP A 69 8.80 11.29 -9.04
N VAL A 70 9.51 11.17 -7.91
CA VAL A 70 10.36 10.02 -7.61
C VAL A 70 9.52 8.77 -7.36
N LEU A 71 8.42 8.88 -6.63
CA LEU A 71 7.53 7.75 -6.35
C LEU A 71 6.79 7.28 -7.61
N VAL A 72 6.43 8.18 -8.52
CA VAL A 72 5.86 7.83 -9.84
C VAL A 72 6.90 7.05 -10.64
N GLU A 73 8.14 7.53 -10.73
CA GLU A 73 9.23 6.82 -11.43
C GLU A 73 9.53 5.45 -10.83
N ALA A 74 9.55 5.35 -9.49
CA ALA A 74 9.80 4.11 -8.77
C ALA A 74 8.66 3.08 -8.89
N ARG A 75 7.48 3.48 -9.37
CA ARG A 75 6.30 2.62 -9.58
C ARG A 75 6.00 2.33 -11.05
N ARG A 76 6.75 2.91 -11.99
CA ARG A 76 6.61 2.61 -13.44
C ARG A 76 6.74 1.12 -13.70
N ASN A 77 6.11 0.61 -14.75
CA ASN A 77 6.22 -0.79 -15.18
C ASN A 77 6.00 -1.82 -14.06
N ASN A 78 5.13 -1.53 -13.09
CA ASN A 78 4.86 -2.41 -11.96
C ASN A 78 6.06 -2.65 -11.01
N ARG A 79 7.04 -1.73 -11.03
CA ARG A 79 8.18 -1.71 -10.11
C ARG A 79 7.71 -1.61 -8.64
N VAL A 80 8.40 -2.33 -7.77
CA VAL A 80 8.18 -2.34 -6.31
C VAL A 80 9.33 -1.66 -5.61
N CYS A 81 10.55 -2.11 -5.89
CA CYS A 81 11.78 -1.53 -5.36
C CYS A 81 12.99 -1.92 -6.23
N PRO A 82 14.11 -1.17 -6.16
CA PRO A 82 15.35 -1.61 -6.77
C PRO A 82 15.87 -2.89 -6.08
N LEU A 83 16.66 -3.69 -6.82
CA LEU A 83 17.32 -4.87 -6.27
C LEU A 83 18.17 -4.52 -5.04
N PRO A 84 18.32 -5.45 -4.07
CA PRO A 84 18.95 -5.16 -2.78
C PRO A 84 20.36 -4.56 -2.91
N ALA A 85 21.18 -5.03 -3.86
CA ALA A 85 22.52 -4.47 -4.09
C ALA A 85 22.51 -2.98 -4.52
N ILE A 86 21.51 -2.57 -5.31
CA ILE A 86 21.34 -1.17 -5.73
C ILE A 86 20.73 -0.35 -4.61
N TRP A 87 19.74 -0.92 -3.93
CA TRP A 87 19.07 -0.26 -2.81
C TRP A 87 20.04 0.05 -1.66
N GLN A 88 20.97 -0.86 -1.36
CA GLN A 88 22.05 -0.62 -0.39
C GLN A 88 22.94 0.55 -0.78
N ARG A 89 23.28 0.69 -2.08
CA ARG A 89 24.06 1.84 -2.57
C ARG A 89 23.30 3.16 -2.44
N LEU A 90 22.01 3.16 -2.75
CA LEU A 90 21.14 4.32 -2.54
C LEU A 90 21.07 4.68 -1.06
N TYR A 91 20.93 3.69 -0.18
CA TYR A 91 20.89 3.92 1.27
C TYR A 91 22.22 4.46 1.80
N ALA A 92 23.37 3.95 1.32
CA ALA A 92 24.69 4.45 1.68
C ALA A 92 24.93 5.90 1.21
N TYR A 93 24.17 6.36 0.21
CA TYR A 93 24.23 7.74 -0.27
C TYR A 93 23.44 8.73 0.59
N LEU A 94 22.53 8.23 1.44
CA LEU A 94 21.73 9.09 2.31
C LEU A 94 22.58 9.57 3.49
N PRO A 95 22.72 10.89 3.70
CA PRO A 95 23.40 11.41 4.88
C PRO A 95 22.49 11.25 6.12
N ASN A 96 23.12 11.20 7.29
CA ASN A 96 22.45 11.17 8.60
C ASN A 96 21.42 10.03 8.78
N THR A 97 21.63 8.87 8.16
CA THR A 97 20.77 7.70 8.38
C THR A 97 20.80 7.28 9.85
N GLY A 98 19.74 7.61 10.58
CA GLY A 98 19.60 7.34 12.01
C GLY A 98 18.74 6.12 12.31
N PRO A 99 18.45 5.84 13.59
CA PRO A 99 17.61 4.72 14.03
C PRO A 99 16.14 4.84 13.57
N HIS A 100 15.74 6.00 13.04
CA HIS A 100 14.40 6.26 12.52
C HIS A 100 14.17 5.67 11.12
N LEU A 101 15.23 5.32 10.38
CA LEU A 101 15.13 4.68 9.07
C LEU A 101 15.25 3.17 9.20
N THR A 102 14.26 2.47 8.66
CA THR A 102 14.32 1.01 8.55
C THR A 102 15.52 0.62 7.70
N LYS A 103 16.48 -0.12 8.28
CA LYS A 103 17.65 -0.58 7.52
C LYS A 103 17.19 -1.41 6.32
N VAL A 104 17.82 -1.18 5.16
CA VAL A 104 17.66 -2.05 4.00
C VAL A 104 18.09 -3.45 4.43
N PRO A 105 17.32 -4.52 4.12
CA PRO A 105 17.74 -5.89 4.40
C PRO A 105 19.16 -6.12 3.86
N ALA A 106 20.04 -6.65 4.72
CA ALA A 106 21.46 -6.77 4.42
C ALA A 106 21.73 -7.90 3.41
N THR A 107 20.90 -8.94 3.45
CA THR A 107 21.04 -10.14 2.61
C THR A 107 19.84 -10.33 1.67
N HIS A 108 20.07 -11.05 0.56
CA HIS A 108 19.01 -11.43 -0.38
C HIS A 108 17.95 -12.32 0.28
N ALA A 109 18.36 -13.18 1.22
CA ALA A 109 17.46 -14.05 1.97
C ALA A 109 16.48 -13.24 2.84
N GLU A 110 16.97 -12.25 3.59
CA GLU A 110 16.11 -11.36 4.36
C GLU A 110 15.19 -10.54 3.45
N TRP A 111 15.70 -10.06 2.33
CA TRP A 111 14.90 -9.30 1.37
C TRP A 111 13.78 -10.13 0.74
N ALA A 112 14.00 -11.42 0.45
CA ALA A 112 13.00 -12.33 -0.09
C ALA A 112 11.83 -12.60 0.89
N GLN A 113 12.09 -12.56 2.20
CA GLN A 113 11.06 -12.76 3.24
C GLN A 113 10.15 -11.54 3.44
N VAL A 114 10.55 -10.36 2.97
CA VAL A 114 9.75 -9.14 3.11
C VAL A 114 8.67 -9.10 2.02
N PRO A 115 7.38 -8.93 2.35
CA PRO A 115 6.33 -8.82 1.34
C PRO A 115 6.52 -7.57 0.45
N ALA A 116 6.15 -7.67 -0.82
CA ALA A 116 6.36 -6.62 -1.83
C ALA A 116 5.81 -5.24 -1.39
N LEU A 117 4.62 -5.19 -0.77
CA LEU A 117 4.06 -3.94 -0.26
C LEU A 117 4.92 -3.29 0.82
N GLN A 118 5.53 -4.10 1.70
CA GLN A 118 6.41 -3.61 2.74
C GLN A 118 7.74 -3.12 2.15
N LYS A 119 8.27 -3.78 1.11
CA LYS A 119 9.43 -3.26 0.35
C LYS A 119 9.12 -1.88 -0.26
N ARG A 120 7.94 -1.71 -0.84
CA ARG A 120 7.50 -0.43 -1.42
C ARG A 120 7.37 0.66 -0.36
N ALA A 121 6.81 0.34 0.80
CA ALA A 121 6.70 1.29 1.92
C ALA A 121 8.08 1.76 2.41
N ARG A 122 9.02 0.84 2.62
CA ARG A 122 10.40 1.19 3.02
C ARG A 122 11.11 2.07 1.99
N LEU A 123 10.92 1.79 0.69
CA LEU A 123 11.51 2.62 -0.37
C LEU A 123 10.96 4.05 -0.30
N ARG A 124 9.65 4.19 -0.06
CA ARG A 124 9.02 5.50 0.12
C ARG A 124 9.63 6.26 1.29
N GLU A 125 9.78 5.62 2.46
CA GLU A 125 10.40 6.27 3.64
C GLU A 125 11.82 6.79 3.31
N HIS A 126 12.59 6.03 2.53
CA HIS A 126 13.94 6.44 2.13
C HIS A 126 13.93 7.62 1.15
N ILE A 127 12.93 7.69 0.26
CA ILE A 127 12.73 8.82 -0.66
C ILE A 127 12.30 10.06 0.12
N GLU A 128 11.38 9.91 1.08
CA GLU A 128 10.95 10.99 1.98
C GLU A 128 12.14 11.53 2.78
N TRP A 129 13.01 10.64 3.29
CA TRP A 129 14.25 11.06 3.93
C TRP A 129 15.22 11.77 2.99
N ALA A 130 15.41 11.25 1.77
CA ALA A 130 16.24 11.90 0.76
C ALA A 130 15.77 13.33 0.46
N ALA A 131 14.46 13.56 0.49
CA ALA A 131 13.85 14.89 0.38
C ALA A 131 14.19 15.78 1.57
N SER A 132 14.05 15.27 2.80
CA SER A 132 14.42 16.02 4.01
C SER A 132 15.91 16.37 4.07
N GLN A 133 16.78 15.57 3.46
CA GLN A 133 18.23 15.81 3.39
C GLN A 133 18.65 16.63 2.15
N GLY A 134 17.74 16.98 1.24
CA GLY A 134 18.05 17.72 0.02
C GLY A 134 18.78 16.93 -1.08
N VAL A 135 18.91 15.61 -0.95
CA VAL A 135 19.58 14.72 -1.93
C VAL A 135 18.60 14.03 -2.88
N LEU A 136 17.32 14.43 -2.85
CA LEU A 136 16.24 13.82 -3.65
C LEU A 136 16.50 13.84 -5.16
N LYS A 137 17.04 14.95 -5.70
CA LYS A 137 17.36 15.06 -7.13
C LYS A 137 18.36 13.99 -7.58
N GLN A 138 19.38 13.73 -6.77
CA GLN A 138 20.40 12.71 -7.05
C GLN A 138 19.82 11.30 -7.00
N VAL A 139 18.96 11.02 -6.02
CA VAL A 139 18.23 9.75 -5.92
C VAL A 139 17.33 9.56 -7.15
N TYR A 140 16.60 10.59 -7.56
CA TYR A 140 15.74 10.53 -8.75
C TYR A 140 16.51 10.25 -10.03
N GLU A 141 17.63 10.94 -10.25
CA GLU A 141 18.49 10.67 -11.41
C GLU A 141 19.09 9.27 -11.39
N ALA A 142 19.48 8.78 -10.21
CA ALA A 142 19.98 7.41 -10.04
C ALA A 142 18.91 6.38 -10.39
N LEU A 143 17.66 6.59 -9.96
CA LEU A 143 16.53 5.71 -10.29
C LEU A 143 16.16 5.77 -11.78
N ARG A 144 16.19 6.94 -12.42
CA ARG A 144 15.94 7.09 -13.87
C ARG A 144 16.97 6.39 -14.74
N LYS A 145 18.24 6.38 -14.31
CA LYS A 145 19.33 5.71 -15.03
C LYS A 145 19.35 4.19 -14.79
N LEU A 146 18.52 3.68 -13.88
CA LEU A 146 18.52 2.28 -13.50
C LEU A 146 17.73 1.44 -14.54
N PRO A 147 18.36 0.43 -15.18
CA PRO A 147 17.67 -0.42 -16.14
C PRO A 147 16.63 -1.31 -15.45
N GLU A 148 15.58 -1.69 -16.19
CA GLU A 148 14.44 -2.49 -15.71
C GLU A 148 14.86 -3.80 -15.04
N ASN A 149 15.91 -4.47 -15.52
CA ASN A 149 16.44 -5.71 -14.95
C ASN A 149 17.06 -5.56 -13.55
N ARG A 150 17.23 -4.32 -13.06
CA ARG A 150 17.69 -4.01 -11.71
C ARG A 150 16.55 -3.60 -10.79
N TRP A 151 15.31 -3.76 -11.22
CA TRP A 151 14.12 -3.57 -10.42
C TRP A 151 13.44 -4.89 -10.08
N HIS A 152 12.86 -4.95 -8.89
CA HIS A 152 11.92 -5.99 -8.50
C HIS A 152 10.50 -5.55 -8.87
N HIS A 153 9.76 -6.45 -9.49
CA HIS A 153 8.40 -6.24 -9.95
C HIS A 153 7.41 -6.97 -9.05
N ILE A 154 6.16 -6.52 -9.03
CA ILE A 154 5.12 -7.20 -8.27
C ILE A 154 4.77 -8.53 -8.95
N GLY A 155 4.71 -9.62 -8.17
CA GLY A 155 4.38 -10.96 -8.68
C GLY A 155 5.58 -11.85 -9.02
N GLU A 156 6.82 -11.35 -8.84
CA GLU A 156 8.06 -12.13 -8.80
C GLU A 156 8.36 -12.61 -7.37
#